data_AF-A0A2D2D7G1-F1
#
_entry.id   AF-A0A2D2D7G1-F1
#
_cell.length_a   1.000
_cell.length_b   1.000
_cell.length_c   1.000
_cell.angle_alpha   90.00
_cell.angle_beta   90.00
_cell.angle_gamma   90.00
#
_symmetry.space_group_name_H-M   'P 1'
#
loop_
_entity.id
_entity.type
_entity.pdbx_description
1 polymer ?
#
loop_
_entity_poly.entity_id
_entity_poly.type
_entity_poly.pdbx_seq_one_letter_code
_entity_poly.pdbx_strand_id
1 'polypeptide(L)'
;MTISVDEATSLARDLVRKIGESAGEKLSIMEEKAITIEGGWVFFYNTDEFIRTGDITSALAGNGPVFVSINGEIRELPSAVPWEISVKSI
;
A
#
# COMPACT_ATOMS: atom_id res chain seq x y z
N MET A 1 -7.87 20.60 1.29
CA MET A 1 -6.40 20.74 1.40
C MET A 1 -5.83 19.53 0.72
N THR A 2 -4.97 19.70 -0.27
CA THR A 2 -4.37 18.58 -1.01
C THR A 2 -2.99 18.27 -0.45
N ILE A 3 -2.72 17.02 -0.13
CA ILE A 3 -1.41 16.56 0.34
C ILE A 3 -0.47 16.28 -0.84
N SER A 4 0.82 16.30 -0.58
CA SER A 4 1.86 15.90 -1.52
C SER A 4 2.01 14.37 -1.59
N VAL A 5 2.70 13.89 -2.61
CA VAL A 5 3.05 12.46 -2.73
C VAL A 5 3.93 11.99 -1.57
N ASP A 6 4.81 12.83 -1.03
CA ASP A 6 5.68 12.49 0.10
C ASP A 6 4.86 12.32 1.40
N GLU A 7 3.87 13.19 1.60
CA GLU A 7 2.90 13.05 2.70
C GLU A 7 2.06 11.79 2.52
N ALA A 8 1.56 11.51 1.31
CA ALA A 8 0.78 10.31 1.02
C ALA A 8 1.60 9.02 1.23
N THR A 9 2.87 9.04 0.81
CA THR A 9 3.82 7.94 1.02
C THR A 9 4.06 7.70 2.50
N SER A 10 4.20 8.78 3.28
CA SER A 10 4.36 8.68 4.74
C SER A 10 3.14 8.06 5.41
N LEU A 11 1.93 8.47 5.02
CA LEU A 11 0.68 7.87 5.51
C LEU A 11 0.58 6.38 5.17
N ALA A 12 0.93 6.00 3.94
CA ALA A 12 0.93 4.61 3.51
C ALA A 12 1.96 3.76 4.27
N ARG A 13 3.19 4.27 4.45
CA ARG A 13 4.25 3.60 5.25
C ARG A 13 3.79 3.36 6.68
N ASP A 14 3.17 4.36 7.32
CA ASP A 14 2.69 4.24 8.69
C ASP A 14 1.57 3.21 8.83
N LEU A 15 0.65 3.13 7.87
CA LEU A 15 -0.37 2.08 7.87
C LEU A 15 0.26 0.70 7.69
N VAL A 16 1.10 0.52 6.68
CA VAL A 16 1.74 -0.77 6.37
C VAL A 16 2.60 -1.26 7.54
N ARG A 17 3.34 -0.36 8.20
CA ARG A 17 4.08 -0.68 9.41
C ARG A 17 3.18 -1.20 10.52
N LYS A 18 2.03 -0.56 10.77
CA LYS A 18 1.05 -1.00 11.78
C LYS A 18 0.47 -2.37 11.45
N ILE A 19 0.16 -2.63 10.17
CA ILE A 19 -0.29 -3.95 9.72
C ILE A 19 0.78 -5.00 10.05
N GLY A 20 2.04 -4.72 9.70
CA GLY A 20 3.17 -5.60 10.00
C GLY A 20 3.34 -5.87 11.50
N GLU A 21 3.36 -4.81 12.31
CA GLU A 21 3.45 -4.91 13.78
C GLU A 21 2.34 -5.80 14.37
N SER A 22 1.11 -5.68 13.86
CA SER A 22 -0.02 -6.52 14.31
C SER A 22 0.09 -7.99 13.90
N ALA A 23 0.76 -8.27 12.77
CA ALA A 23 0.99 -9.61 12.26
C ALA A 23 2.30 -10.24 12.77
N GLY A 24 3.14 -9.47 13.47
CA GLY A 24 4.48 -9.92 13.88
C GLY A 24 5.48 -9.99 12.72
N GLU A 25 5.26 -9.23 11.65
CA GLU A 25 6.05 -9.25 10.42
C GLU A 25 6.57 -7.84 10.06
N LYS A 26 7.70 -7.76 9.37
CA LYS A 26 8.21 -6.48 8.85
C LYS A 26 7.71 -6.27 7.43
N LEU A 27 6.87 -5.25 7.26
CA LEU A 27 6.27 -4.90 5.97
C LEU A 27 6.75 -3.54 5.52
N SER A 28 7.02 -3.43 4.22
CA SER A 28 7.39 -2.18 3.57
C SER A 28 6.63 -1.97 2.28
N ILE A 29 6.41 -0.71 1.93
CA ILE A 29 5.86 -0.34 0.62
C ILE A 29 6.89 -0.60 -0.49
N MET A 30 6.41 -0.96 -1.67
CA MET A 30 7.18 -1.09 -2.90
C MET A 30 7.09 0.23 -3.67
N GLU A 31 7.96 1.19 -3.34
CA GLU A 31 7.88 2.58 -3.84
C GLU A 31 7.91 2.65 -5.38
N GLU A 32 8.69 1.78 -6.01
CA GLU A 32 8.81 1.69 -7.46
C GLU A 32 7.53 1.22 -8.16
N LYS A 33 6.58 0.67 -7.39
CA LYS A 33 5.27 0.21 -7.88
C LYS A 33 4.13 1.16 -7.52
N ALA A 34 4.40 2.28 -6.85
CA ALA A 34 3.37 3.25 -6.52
C ALA A 34 2.74 3.84 -7.80
N ILE A 35 1.41 3.93 -7.82
CA ILE A 35 0.66 4.45 -8.97
C ILE A 35 -0.01 5.76 -8.57
N THR A 36 0.17 6.80 -9.38
CA THR A 36 -0.56 8.07 -9.27
C THR A 36 -1.80 8.02 -10.14
N ILE A 37 -2.94 8.42 -9.58
CA ILE A 37 -4.22 8.55 -10.28
C ILE A 37 -4.87 9.90 -9.95
N GLU A 38 -5.92 10.27 -10.67
CA GLU A 38 -6.61 11.57 -10.51
C GLU A 38 -7.08 11.84 -9.07
N GLY A 39 -7.44 10.79 -8.31
CA GLY A 39 -7.93 10.90 -6.94
C GLY A 39 -6.88 10.74 -5.83
N GLY A 40 -5.62 10.42 -6.16
CA GLY A 40 -4.57 10.16 -5.17
C GLY A 40 -3.55 9.11 -5.61
N TRP A 41 -3.14 8.26 -4.68
CA TRP A 41 -2.03 7.31 -4.87
C TRP A 41 -2.39 5.91 -4.39
N VAL A 42 -1.90 4.90 -5.10
CA VAL A 42 -2.05 3.49 -4.74
C VAL A 42 -0.66 2.93 -4.45
N PHE A 43 -0.49 2.40 -3.24
CA PHE A 43 0.76 1.86 -2.73
C PHE A 43 0.63 0.34 -2.53
N PHE A 44 1.56 -0.39 -3.12
CA PHE A 44 1.70 -1.83 -2.89
C PHE A 44 2.73 -2.04 -1.79
N TYR A 45 2.59 -3.14 -1.04
CA TYR A 45 3.54 -3.50 0.01
C TYR A 45 3.75 -5.01 0.03
N ASN A 46 4.81 -5.45 0.68
CA ASN A 46 5.07 -6.86 0.94
C ASN A 46 5.97 -6.99 2.18
N THR A 47 6.40 -8.21 2.52
CA THR A 47 7.45 -8.38 3.53
C THR A 47 8.77 -7.75 3.06
N ASP A 48 9.55 -7.23 4.00
CA ASP A 48 10.89 -6.71 3.71
C ASP A 48 11.78 -7.78 3.05
N GLU A 49 11.64 -9.03 3.49
CA GLU A 49 12.42 -10.15 2.97
C GLU A 49 12.09 -10.41 1.49
N PHE A 50 10.80 -10.48 1.13
CA PHE A 50 10.39 -10.65 -0.27
C PHE A 50 10.88 -9.49 -1.14
N ILE A 51 10.76 -8.24 -0.66
CA ILE A 51 11.19 -7.06 -1.42
C ILE A 51 12.70 -7.12 -1.69
N ARG A 52 13.50 -7.52 -0.69
CA ARG A 52 14.96 -7.55 -0.78
C ARG A 52 15.47 -8.72 -1.62
N THR A 53 14.87 -9.90 -1.51
CA THR A 53 15.41 -11.15 -2.07
C THR A 53 14.65 -11.67 -3.28
N GLY A 54 13.38 -11.28 -3.43
CA GLY A 54 12.46 -11.90 -4.37
C GLY A 54 12.05 -13.33 -4.00
N ASP A 55 12.39 -13.82 -2.80
CA ASP A 55 12.00 -15.16 -2.37
C ASP A 55 10.49 -15.24 -2.17
N ILE A 56 9.83 -15.92 -3.11
CA ILE A 56 8.38 -16.08 -3.13
C ILE A 56 7.82 -16.73 -1.87
N THR A 57 8.62 -17.52 -1.14
CA THR A 57 8.18 -18.15 0.11
C THR A 57 8.01 -17.15 1.26
N SER A 58 8.65 -15.99 1.14
CA SER A 58 8.52 -14.87 2.07
C SER A 58 7.44 -13.87 1.63
N ALA A 59 6.78 -14.09 0.49
CA ALA A 59 5.74 -13.18 0.00
C ALA A 59 4.48 -13.23 0.88
N LEU A 60 3.90 -12.06 1.16
CA LEU A 60 2.57 -11.96 1.75
C LEU A 60 1.51 -12.55 0.82
N ALA A 61 0.57 -13.27 1.43
CA ALA A 61 -0.64 -13.74 0.78
C ALA A 61 -1.82 -12.82 1.13
N GLY A 62 -2.59 -12.42 0.12
CA GLY A 62 -3.84 -11.69 0.32
C GLY A 62 -3.71 -10.22 0.72
N ASN A 63 -2.51 -9.63 0.65
CA ASN A 63 -2.30 -8.20 0.84
C ASN A 63 -2.82 -7.41 -0.36
N GLY A 64 -3.90 -6.65 -0.14
CA GLY A 64 -4.37 -5.68 -1.11
C GLY A 64 -3.63 -4.34 -0.95
N PRO A 65 -3.56 -3.51 -2.00
CA PRO A 65 -2.84 -2.24 -1.92
C PRO A 65 -3.55 -1.23 -1.01
N VAL A 66 -2.82 -0.19 -0.63
CA VAL A 66 -3.34 0.95 0.13
C VAL A 66 -3.62 2.10 -0.82
N PHE A 67 -4.82 2.66 -0.79
CA PHE A 67 -5.14 3.92 -1.44
C PHE A 67 -5.02 5.07 -0.44
N VAL A 68 -4.37 6.15 -0.86
CA VAL A 68 -4.35 7.43 -0.14
C VAL A 68 -4.90 8.51 -1.06
N SER A 69 -5.98 9.15 -0.67
CA SER A 69 -6.59 10.23 -1.48
C SER A 69 -5.75 11.51 -1.44
N ILE A 70 -6.01 12.42 -2.38
CA ILE A 70 -5.43 13.78 -2.36
C ILE A 70 -5.73 14.54 -1.07
N ASN A 71 -6.75 14.17 -0.29
CA ASN A 71 -7.09 14.81 0.98
C ASN A 71 -6.48 14.10 2.19
N GLY A 72 -5.71 13.03 2.00
CA GLY A 72 -5.06 12.25 3.05
C GLY A 72 -5.93 11.16 3.70
N GLU A 73 -7.13 10.89 3.18
CA GLU A 73 -7.89 9.71 3.59
C GLU A 73 -7.18 8.43 3.14
N ILE A 74 -7.06 7.45 4.04
CA ILE A 74 -6.41 6.16 3.79
C ILE A 74 -7.47 5.06 3.71
N ARG A 75 -7.36 4.18 2.72
CA ARG A 75 -8.21 3.00 2.59
C ARG A 75 -7.40 1.78 2.14
N GLU A 76 -7.61 0.66 2.82
CA GLU A 76 -7.14 -0.63 2.35
C GLU A 76 -8.05 -1.12 1.22
N LEU A 77 -7.45 -1.52 0.10
CA LEU A 77 -8.17 -2.11 -1.03
C LEU A 77 -8.17 -3.64 -0.88
N PRO A 78 -9.21 -4.34 -1.35
CA PRO A 78 -9.25 -5.80 -1.32
C PRO A 78 -8.20 -6.40 -2.25
N SER A 79 -7.65 -7.56 -1.89
CA SER A 79 -6.76 -8.35 -2.75
C SER A 79 -7.50 -9.24 -3.76
N ALA A 80 -8.79 -9.49 -3.53
CA ALA A 80 -9.60 -10.38 -4.37
C ALA A 80 -10.11 -9.72 -5.67
N VAL A 81 -9.96 -8.40 -5.81
CA VAL A 81 -10.46 -7.62 -6.94
C VAL A 81 -9.35 -6.69 -7.42
N PRO A 82 -9.16 -6.48 -8.75
CA PRO A 82 -8.23 -5.50 -9.27
C PRO A 82 -8.41 -4.12 -8.61
N TRP A 83 -7.29 -3.48 -8.26
CA TRP A 83 -7.31 -2.22 -7.52
C TRP A 83 -7.98 -1.10 -8.33
N GLU A 84 -7.89 -1.15 -9.66
CA GLU A 84 -8.50 -0.20 -10.60
C GLU A 84 -10.03 -0.19 -10.53
N ILE A 85 -10.63 -1.33 -10.15
CA ILE A 85 -12.07 -1.46 -9.95
C ILE A 85 -12.42 -0.96 -8.55
N SER A 86 -11.64 -1.39 -7.56
CA SER A 86 -11.86 -1.05 -6.15
C SER A 86 -11.80 0.46 -5.91
N VAL A 87 -10.83 1.15 -6.51
CA VAL A 87 -10.63 2.61 -6.31
C VAL A 87 -11.75 3.47 -6.89
N LYS A 88 -12.49 2.96 -7.89
CA LYS A 88 -13.64 3.66 -8.47
C LYS A 88 -14.89 3.62 -7.61
N SER A 89 -14.91 2.74 -6.61
CA SER A 89 -16.05 2.52 -5.72
C SER A 89 -15.91 3.28 -4.39
N ILE A 90 -14.94 4.19 -4.30
CA ILE A 90 -14.57 4.96 -3.11
C ILE A 90 -15.13 6.37 -3.20
#